data_AF-A0A7X9SD58-F1
#
_entry.id   AF-A0A7X9SD58-F1
#
_cell.length_a   1.000
_cell.length_b   1.000
_cell.length_c   1.000
_cell.angle_alpha   90.00
_cell.angle_beta   90.00
_cell.angle_gamma   90.00
#
_symmetry.space_group_name_H-M   'P 1'
#
loop_
_entity.id
_entity.type
_entity.pdbx_description
1 polymer ?
#
loop_
_entity_poly.entity_id
_entity_poly.type
_entity_poly.pdbx_seq_one_letter_code
_entity_poly.pdbx_strand_id
1 'polypeptide(L)'
;MGNFRFYQDCKVTCWERDYFTVEAENYEEAEAIVRSWKCDDVTNITDKRLHLERNEALRDTSERMFPDENGGCPTMEIYNADGSAVINDVPDWEHNLKP
;
A
#
# COMPACT_ATOMS: atom_id res chain seq x y z
N MET A 1 -31.76 -13.10 20.65
CA MET A 1 -30.30 -13.14 20.38
C MET A 1 -29.77 -11.72 20.32
N GLY A 2 -28.53 -11.51 20.76
CA GLY A 2 -27.85 -10.21 20.67
C GLY A 2 -27.02 -10.10 19.38
N ASN A 3 -26.86 -8.88 18.88
CA ASN A 3 -25.95 -8.56 17.78
C ASN A 3 -24.68 -7.95 18.38
N PHE A 4 -23.52 -8.50 18.02
CA PHE A 4 -22.21 -8.01 18.47
C PHE A 4 -21.45 -7.46 17.26
N ARG A 5 -20.74 -6.34 17.44
CA ARG A 5 -20.05 -5.64 16.34
C ARG A 5 -18.54 -5.91 16.41
N PHE A 6 -17.96 -6.14 15.24
CA PHE A 6 -16.53 -6.34 15.02
C PHE A 6 -16.13 -5.60 13.75
N TYR A 7 -14.85 -5.32 13.60
CA TYR A 7 -14.26 -4.88 12.33
C TYR A 7 -12.97 -5.64 12.07
N GLN A 8 -12.53 -5.61 10.82
CA GLN A 8 -11.34 -6.33 10.36
C GLN A 8 -10.47 -5.37 9.56
N ASP A 9 -9.20 -5.34 9.91
CA ASP A 9 -8.16 -4.69 9.13
C ASP A 9 -7.44 -5.74 8.29
N CYS A 10 -7.13 -5.38 7.05
CA CYS A 10 -6.43 -6.23 6.09
C CYS A 10 -5.34 -5.42 5.40
N LYS A 11 -4.09 -5.90 5.50
CA LYS A 11 -2.96 -5.33 4.80
C LYS A 11 -2.94 -5.85 3.37
N VAL A 12 -2.87 -4.93 2.41
CA VAL A 12 -2.89 -5.22 0.99
C VAL A 12 -1.75 -4.49 0.29
N THR A 13 -1.33 -5.01 -0.85
CA THR A 13 -0.55 -4.27 -1.85
C THR A 13 -1.51 -3.80 -2.93
N CYS A 14 -1.37 -2.56 -3.40
CA CYS A 14 -2.14 -2.04 -4.52
C CYS A 14 -1.28 -1.09 -5.34
N TRP A 15 -1.64 -0.88 -6.60
CA TRP A 15 -0.98 0.11 -7.43
C TRP A 15 -1.41 1.51 -7.01
N GLU A 16 -0.46 2.43 -6.96
CA GLU A 16 -0.74 3.86 -6.88
C GLU A 16 -0.54 4.51 -8.25
N ARG A 17 -1.30 5.57 -8.50
CA ARG A 17 -1.21 6.37 -9.72
C ARG A 17 -0.97 7.82 -9.36
N ASP A 18 0.20 8.30 -9.73
CA ASP A 18 0.55 9.71 -9.69
C ASP A 18 0.31 10.37 -11.04
N TYR A 19 -0.54 11.39 -11.05
CA TYR A 19 -0.75 12.24 -12.20
C TYR A 19 0.23 13.41 -12.12
N PHE A 20 0.94 13.67 -13.22
CA PHE A 20 1.92 14.74 -13.30
C PHE A 20 2.02 15.31 -14.72
N THR A 21 2.57 16.52 -14.81
CA THR A 21 2.90 17.17 -16.08
C THR A 21 4.38 17.52 -16.15
N VAL A 22 4.88 17.67 -17.38
CA VAL A 22 6.27 18.06 -17.64
C VAL A 22 6.27 19.26 -18.57
N GLU A 23 6.95 20.33 -18.16
CA GLU A 23 7.23 21.47 -19.03
C GLU A 23 8.27 21.10 -20.09
N ALA A 24 7.88 21.17 -21.36
CA ALA A 24 8.73 20.89 -22.52
C ALA A 24 8.20 21.62 -23.77
N GLU A 25 9.05 21.81 -24.78
CA GLU A 25 8.69 22.48 -26.04
C GLU A 25 7.79 21.62 -26.94
N ASN A 26 7.92 20.29 -26.82
CA ASN A 26 7.14 19.30 -27.57
C ASN A 26 7.06 17.99 -26.79
N TYR A 27 6.23 17.06 -27.28
CA TYR A 27 5.96 15.80 -26.61
C TYR A 27 7.18 14.87 -26.61
N GLU A 28 7.99 14.88 -27.67
CA GLU A 28 9.22 14.09 -27.76
C GLU A 28 10.24 14.50 -26.69
N GLU A 29 10.38 15.80 -26.42
CA GLU A 29 11.20 16.31 -25.31
C GLU A 29 10.62 15.91 -23.95
N ALA A 30 9.29 16.05 -23.75
CA ALA A 30 8.64 15.62 -22.52
C ALA A 30 8.91 14.14 -22.22
N GLU A 31 8.76 13.27 -23.23
CA GLU A 31 9.10 11.85 -23.08
C GLU A 31 10.58 11.62 -22.79
N ALA A 32 11.49 12.37 -23.44
CA ALA A 32 12.92 12.25 -23.17
C ALA A 32 13.27 12.62 -21.72
N ILE A 33 12.62 13.66 -21.17
CA ILE A 33 12.74 14.06 -19.77
C ILE A 33 12.25 12.93 -18.86
N VAL A 34 11.03 12.42 -19.09
CA VAL A 34 10.47 11.32 -18.28
C VAL A 34 11.35 10.07 -18.33
N ARG A 35 11.83 9.70 -19.52
CA ARG A 35 12.74 8.55 -19.70
C ARG A 35 14.08 8.77 -19.00
N SER A 36 14.56 10.01 -18.89
CA SER A 36 15.81 10.32 -18.19
C SER A 36 15.75 9.98 -16.70
N TRP A 37 14.55 9.95 -16.12
CA TRP A 37 14.32 9.57 -14.73
C TRP A 37 14.35 8.05 -14.48
N LYS A 38 14.41 7.22 -15.54
CA LYS A 38 14.59 5.75 -15.44
C LYS A 38 13.56 5.05 -14.53
N CYS A 39 12.31 5.52 -14.58
CA CYS A 39 11.22 5.01 -13.73
C CYS A 39 11.49 5.15 -12.22
N ASP A 40 12.28 6.15 -11.81
CA ASP A 40 12.32 6.55 -10.41
C ASP A 40 10.96 7.09 -9.96
N ASP A 41 10.72 7.07 -8.66
CA ASP A 41 9.45 7.54 -8.08
C ASP A 41 9.29 9.04 -8.34
N VAL A 42 8.27 9.39 -9.13
CA VAL A 42 8.01 10.76 -9.56
C VAL A 42 7.78 11.72 -8.40
N THR A 43 7.35 11.22 -7.24
CA THR A 43 7.18 12.04 -6.03
C THR A 43 8.51 12.49 -5.41
N ASN A 44 9.62 11.82 -5.75
CA ASN A 44 10.97 12.10 -5.25
C ASN A 44 11.86 12.82 -6.28
N ILE A 45 11.36 13.09 -7.49
CA ILE A 45 12.13 13.74 -8.55
C ILE A 45 12.24 15.25 -8.28
N THR A 46 13.46 15.78 -8.35
CA THR A 46 13.76 17.21 -8.09
C THR A 46 13.87 18.06 -9.38
N ASP A 47 13.29 17.61 -10.50
CA ASP A 47 13.27 18.39 -11.75
C ASP A 47 12.20 19.49 -11.65
N LYS A 48 12.59 20.74 -11.86
CA LYS A 48 11.66 21.88 -11.77
C LYS A 48 10.59 21.90 -12.85
N ARG A 49 10.80 21.15 -13.94
CA ARG A 49 9.84 21.02 -15.04
C ARG A 49 8.72 20.03 -14.71
N LEU A 50 8.91 19.18 -13.69
CA LEU A 50 7.89 18.26 -13.21
C LEU A 50 6.93 18.99 -12.27
N HIS A 51 5.63 18.85 -12.53
CA HIS A 51 4.58 19.33 -11.64
C HIS A 51 3.68 18.16 -11.25
N LEU A 52 3.72 17.79 -9.96
CA LEU A 52 2.83 16.78 -9.39
C LEU A 52 1.42 17.36 -9.23
N GLU A 53 0.42 16.56 -9.55
CA GLU A 53 -0.98 16.95 -9.41
C GLU A 53 -1.64 16.19 -8.25
N ARG A 54 -2.16 14.99 -8.51
CA ARG A 54 -2.88 14.15 -7.55
C ARG A 54 -2.34 12.74 -7.57
N ASN A 55 -2.53 12.04 -6.47
CA ASN A 55 -2.28 10.61 -6.32
C ASN A 55 -3.60 9.86 -6.09
N GLU A 56 -3.68 8.63 -6.58
CA GLU A 56 -4.82 7.73 -6.40
C GLU A 56 -4.35 6.31 -6.12
N ALA A 57 -4.84 5.70 -5.04
CA ALA A 57 -4.69 4.27 -4.79
C ALA A 57 -5.72 3.48 -5.64
N LEU A 58 -5.24 2.61 -6.52
CA LEU A 58 -6.06 1.77 -7.39
C LEU A 58 -6.55 0.55 -6.63
N ARG A 59 -7.59 0.73 -5.82
CA ARG A 59 -8.13 -0.32 -4.93
C ARG A 59 -8.55 -1.60 -5.67
N ASP A 60 -8.95 -1.51 -6.93
CA ASP A 60 -9.33 -2.67 -7.75
C ASP A 60 -8.14 -3.59 -8.07
N THR A 61 -6.90 -3.11 -7.90
CA THR A 61 -5.69 -3.92 -8.06
C THR A 61 -5.16 -4.43 -6.72
N SER A 62 -5.96 -4.38 -5.65
CA SER A 62 -5.50 -4.77 -4.32
C SER A 62 -5.31 -6.28 -4.26
N GLU A 63 -4.12 -6.71 -3.86
CA GLU A 63 -3.80 -8.09 -3.55
C GLU A 63 -3.55 -8.22 -2.05
N ARG A 64 -4.01 -9.33 -1.46
CA ARG A 64 -3.79 -9.59 -0.04
C ARG A 64 -2.30 -9.84 0.22
N MET A 65 -1.75 -9.15 1.21
CA MET A 65 -0.43 -9.47 1.76
C MET A 65 -0.57 -10.55 2.84
N PHE A 66 0.35 -11.51 2.89
CA PHE A 66 0.42 -12.54 3.93
C PHE A 66 1.51 -12.22 4.97
N PRO A 67 1.44 -12.79 6.19
CA PRO A 67 2.44 -12.53 7.23
C PRO A 67 3.88 -12.77 6.78
N ASP A 68 4.14 -13.83 5.99
CA ASP A 68 5.49 -14.14 5.48
C ASP A 68 6.05 -13.04 4.57
N GLU A 69 5.18 -12.32 3.84
CA GLU A 69 5.54 -11.18 3.00
C GLU A 69 5.69 -9.89 3.83
N ASN A 70 5.09 -9.85 5.02
CA ASN A 70 5.12 -8.74 5.96
C ASN A 70 6.13 -8.95 7.10
N GLY A 71 7.19 -9.71 6.86
CA GLY A 71 8.25 -9.95 7.86
C GLY A 71 7.77 -10.73 9.09
N GLY A 72 6.79 -11.61 8.92
CA GLY A 72 6.17 -12.40 9.99
C GLY A 72 5.17 -11.63 10.86
N CYS A 73 4.89 -10.36 10.55
CA CYS A 73 3.91 -9.54 11.28
C CYS A 73 2.48 -9.79 10.76
N PRO A 74 1.45 -9.57 11.59
CA PRO A 74 0.07 -9.72 11.16
C PRO A 74 -0.26 -8.92 9.91
N THR A 75 -1.07 -9.51 9.03
CA THR A 75 -1.66 -8.80 7.88
C THR A 75 -3.17 -8.83 7.92
N MET A 76 -3.76 -9.58 8.85
CA MET A 76 -5.19 -9.61 9.11
C MET A 76 -5.44 -9.57 10.61
N GLU A 77 -6.21 -8.59 11.05
CA GLU A 77 -6.53 -8.40 12.47
C GLU A 77 -8.03 -8.15 12.63
N ILE A 78 -8.65 -8.82 13.60
CA ILE A 78 -10.05 -8.63 13.94
C ILE A 78 -10.15 -7.97 15.31
N TYR A 79 -10.95 -6.92 15.40
CA TYR A 79 -11.17 -6.14 16.60
C TYR A 79 -12.63 -6.14 16.99
N ASN A 80 -12.90 -6.00 18.30
CA ASN A 80 -14.24 -5.73 18.78
C ASN A 80 -14.62 -4.24 18.57
N ALA A 81 -15.87 -3.89 18.88
CA ALA A 81 -16.37 -2.53 18.71
C ALA A 81 -15.62 -1.46 19.54
N ASP A 82 -14.91 -1.87 20.60
CA ASP A 82 -14.12 -0.99 21.46
C ASP A 82 -12.66 -0.86 20.98
N GLY A 83 -12.31 -1.50 19.85
CA GLY A 83 -10.95 -1.48 19.28
C GLY A 83 -9.96 -2.43 19.95
N SER A 84 -10.43 -3.36 20.81
CA SER A 84 -9.56 -4.39 21.38
C SER A 84 -9.35 -5.52 20.37
N ALA A 85 -8.09 -5.91 20.18
CA ALA A 85 -7.72 -7.02 19.31
C ALA A 85 -8.33 -8.33 19.84
N VAL A 86 -8.96 -9.08 18.95
CA VAL A 86 -9.59 -10.38 19.24
C VAL A 86 -8.70 -11.51 18.74
N ILE A 87 -8.19 -11.41 17.50
CA ILE A 87 -7.33 -12.42 16.87
C ILE A 87 -6.59 -11.80 15.68
N ASN A 88 -5.48 -12.41 15.29
CA ASN A 88 -4.75 -12.11 14.06
C ASN A 88 -4.31 -13.38 13.32
N ASP A 89 -3.67 -13.22 12.16
CA ASP A 89 -3.25 -14.32 11.29
C ASP A 89 -1.79 -14.77 11.45
N VAL A 90 -1.07 -14.29 12.47
CA VAL A 90 0.25 -14.81 12.81
C VAL A 90 0.09 -16.09 13.65
N PRO A 91 0.76 -17.20 13.29
CA PRO A 91 0.72 -18.40 14.11
C PRO A 91 1.30 -18.14 15.51
N ASP A 92 0.55 -18.48 16.56
CA ASP A 92 1.06 -18.54 17.93
C ASP A 92 2.13 -19.65 18.03
N TRP A 93 3.40 -19.29 17.80
CA TRP A 93 4.50 -20.22 17.96
C TRP A 93 4.74 -20.61 19.44
N GLU A 94 4.22 -19.83 20.40
CA GLU A 94 4.35 -20.10 21.84
C GLU A 94 3.45 -21.25 22.35
N HIS A 95 2.43 -21.67 21.59
CA HIS A 95 1.56 -22.77 22.01
C HIS A 95 2.04 -24.17 21.57
N ASN A 96 3.04 -24.28 20.69
CA ASN A 96 3.61 -25.54 20.21
C ASN A 96 4.88 -26.00 20.97
N LEU A 97 5.22 -25.34 22.09
CA LEU A 97 6.35 -25.70 22.97
C LEU A 97 5.90 -26.11 24.38
N LYS A 98 4.70 -26.69 24.53
CA LYS A 98 4.36 -27.44 25.75
C LYS A 98 4.55 -28.94 25.48
N PRO A 99 5.41 -29.63 26.25
CA PRO A 99 5.74 -31.04 26.05
C PRO A 99 4.55 -31.98 26.25
#